data_AF-C1LIP6-F1
#
_entry.id   AF-C1LIP6-F1
#
_cell.length_a   1.000
_cell.length_b   1.000
_cell.length_c   1.000
_cell.angle_alpha   90.00
_cell.angle_beta   90.00
_cell.angle_gamma   90.00
#
_symmetry.space_group_name_H-M   'P 1'
#
loop_
_entity.id
_entity.type
_entity.pdbx_description
1 polymer ?
#
loop_
_entity_poly.entity_id
_entity_poly.type
_entity_poly.pdbx_seq_one_letter_code
_entity_poly.pdbx_strand_id
1 'polypeptide(L)'
;MYSLDGDYTSFSRRGSGSSCRSLSGGFVLWSSNRGDYLHPSFVQQLFPSSHWPELKVLICVVNEHSKHIGSTDAMLNCVNTSDLFRSGRVLSAKIHEKQAISALRERDFSALAEVTMRESNQLHAVCLDTWPPCVFLNHLSYSIMDFVHRINKYFKKSVVAYTFDAGPNAFLLTESHNIENILKYLVECFGRTVGVGDSMNTTDKFTVQCRDSNKYLKVIGIRYSLSDTPLDQVIFMTI
;
A
#
# COMPACT_ATOMS: atom_id res chain seq x y z
N MET A 1 11.44 28.08 16.28
CA MET A 1 11.32 29.20 15.32
C MET A 1 9.91 29.37 14.75
N TYR A 2 9.02 28.35 14.75
CA TYR A 2 7.61 28.57 14.37
C TYR A 2 6.57 28.18 15.43
N SER A 3 6.96 27.49 16.53
CA SER A 3 6.11 27.14 17.68
C SER A 3 4.65 26.84 17.30
N LEU A 4 4.48 25.90 16.36
CA LEU A 4 3.17 25.60 15.79
C LEU A 4 2.37 24.71 16.74
N ASP A 5 1.79 25.27 17.80
CA ASP A 5 0.78 24.54 18.57
C ASP A 5 -0.50 24.43 17.71
N GLY A 6 -0.60 23.38 16.88
CA GLY A 6 -1.67 23.25 15.91
C GLY A 6 -1.81 21.88 15.23
N ASP A 7 -2.90 21.71 14.47
CA ASP A 7 -3.21 20.48 13.72
C ASP A 7 -2.29 20.32 12.49
N TYR A 8 -1.09 19.77 12.72
CA TYR A 8 -0.11 19.44 11.69
C TYR A 8 -0.65 18.51 10.60
N THR A 9 -1.63 17.66 10.92
CA THR A 9 -2.24 16.73 9.97
C THR A 9 -3.04 17.49 8.91
N SER A 10 -3.72 18.57 9.31
CA SER A 10 -4.43 19.47 8.40
C SER A 10 -3.50 20.33 7.53
N PHE A 11 -2.31 20.70 8.02
CA PHE A 11 -1.30 21.36 7.18
C PHE A 11 -0.70 20.40 6.16
N SER A 12 -0.30 19.20 6.58
CA SER A 12 0.24 18.17 5.69
C SER A 12 -0.75 17.80 4.58
N ARG A 13 -2.04 17.62 4.93
CA ARG A 13 -3.12 17.30 3.98
C ARG A 13 -3.29 18.33 2.86
N ARG A 14 -2.97 19.61 3.11
CA ARG A 14 -3.06 20.69 2.09
C ARG A 14 -1.95 20.59 1.04
N GLY A 15 -0.77 20.06 1.40
CA GLY A 15 0.29 19.79 0.43
C GLY A 15 0.02 18.52 -0.37
N SER A 16 -0.33 17.43 0.32
CA SER A 16 -0.77 16.18 -0.29
C SER A 16 -1.74 15.47 0.64
N GLY A 17 -2.88 15.01 0.12
CA GLY A 17 -3.92 14.40 0.96
C GLY A 17 -3.38 13.26 1.82
N SER A 18 -2.61 12.34 1.23
CA SER A 18 -2.10 11.15 1.92
C SER A 18 -0.94 11.41 2.88
N SER A 19 -0.21 12.52 2.76
CA SER A 19 0.98 12.78 3.60
C SER A 19 0.63 12.99 5.07
N CYS A 20 -0.63 13.32 5.38
CA CYS A 20 -1.10 13.42 6.75
C CYS A 20 -0.99 12.08 7.52
N ARG A 21 -1.09 10.94 6.82
CA ARG A 21 -0.95 9.60 7.42
C ARG A 21 0.50 9.21 7.71
N SER A 22 1.47 9.90 7.11
CA SER A 22 2.89 9.63 7.30
C SER A 22 3.48 10.33 8.53
N LEU A 23 2.69 11.15 9.23
CA LEU A 23 3.12 11.83 10.46
C LEU A 23 3.19 10.89 11.67
N SER A 24 2.60 9.69 11.58
CA SER A 24 2.63 8.69 12.64
C SER A 24 3.07 7.33 12.09
N GLY A 25 3.79 6.56 12.92
CA GLY A 25 4.18 5.19 12.58
C GLY A 25 3.03 4.19 12.74
N GLY A 26 3.26 2.94 12.33
CA GLY A 26 2.29 1.86 12.47
C GLY A 26 1.09 1.97 11.52
N PHE A 27 -0.10 1.73 12.04
CA PHE A 27 -1.34 1.70 11.28
C PHE A 27 -2.13 2.99 11.52
N VAL A 28 -2.37 3.76 10.46
CA VAL A 28 -2.92 5.11 10.55
C VAL A 28 -4.19 5.24 9.71
N LEU A 29 -5.25 5.73 10.32
CA LEU A 29 -6.52 6.04 9.68
C LEU A 29 -6.58 7.52 9.33
N TRP A 30 -6.93 7.85 8.07
CA TRP A 30 -7.44 9.17 7.70
C TRP A 30 -8.92 8.99 7.36
N SER A 31 -9.80 9.60 8.14
CA SER A 31 -11.25 9.49 7.97
C SER A 31 -11.91 10.87 7.88
N SER A 32 -13.06 10.92 7.22
CA SER A 32 -13.90 12.11 7.14
C SER A 32 -15.02 12.03 8.18
N ASN A 33 -15.15 13.03 9.05
CA ASN A 33 -16.28 13.15 9.97
C ASN A 33 -17.29 14.17 9.43
N ARG A 34 -18.18 13.73 8.52
CA ARG A 34 -19.18 14.63 7.90
C ARG A 34 -20.21 15.19 8.89
N GLY A 35 -20.30 14.65 10.11
CA GLY A 35 -21.22 15.13 11.16
C GLY A 35 -20.63 16.20 12.07
N ASP A 36 -19.31 16.42 12.01
CA ASP A 36 -18.61 17.44 12.76
C ASP A 36 -18.11 18.53 11.83
N TYR A 37 -18.80 19.68 11.84
CA TYR A 37 -18.45 20.83 11.02
C TYR A 37 -17.13 21.49 11.45
N LEU A 38 -16.70 21.30 12.71
CA LEU A 38 -15.46 21.85 13.23
C LEU A 38 -14.26 20.99 12.81
N HIS A 39 -14.45 19.66 12.73
CA HIS A 39 -13.40 18.70 12.35
C HIS A 39 -13.87 17.72 11.26
N PRO A 40 -14.13 18.20 10.02
CA PRO A 40 -14.70 17.36 8.96
C PRO A 40 -13.76 16.25 8.45
N SER A 41 -12.47 16.30 8.84
CA SER A 41 -11.44 15.35 8.44
C SER A 41 -10.37 15.24 9.52
N PHE A 42 -10.08 14.03 9.99
CA PHE A 42 -9.11 13.78 11.05
C PHE A 42 -8.19 12.61 10.71
N VAL A 43 -7.05 12.56 11.39
CA VAL A 43 -6.06 11.47 11.29
C VAL A 43 -5.85 10.89 12.67
N GLN A 44 -5.82 9.56 12.75
CA GLN A 44 -5.65 8.84 14.01
C GLN A 44 -4.69 7.67 13.79
N GLN A 45 -3.68 7.56 14.65
CA GLN A 45 -2.93 6.31 14.78
C GLN A 45 -3.83 5.27 15.45
N LEU A 46 -4.12 4.19 14.73
CA LEU A 46 -4.92 3.08 15.25
C LEU A 46 -4.09 2.16 16.12
N PHE A 47 -2.89 1.82 15.64
CA PHE A 47 -1.97 0.91 16.33
C PHE A 47 -0.52 1.31 16.04
N PRO A 48 0.41 1.17 17.00
CA PRO A 48 1.84 1.47 16.81
C PRO A 48 2.52 0.47 15.86
N SER A 49 3.76 0.76 15.45
CA SER A 49 4.53 -0.12 14.55
C SER A 49 4.81 -1.50 15.16
N SER A 50 4.97 -1.53 16.49
CA SER A 50 5.15 -2.72 17.31
C SER A 50 3.88 -3.58 17.46
N HIS A 51 2.73 -3.13 16.95
CA HIS A 51 1.48 -3.88 17.05
C HIS A 51 1.49 -5.17 16.22
N TRP A 52 2.14 -5.22 15.06
CA TRP A 52 2.17 -6.43 14.25
C TRP A 52 3.54 -6.59 13.57
N PRO A 53 4.59 -6.93 14.33
CA PRO A 53 5.96 -6.95 13.84
C PRO A 53 6.19 -8.02 12.76
N GLU A 54 5.37 -9.07 12.72
CA GLU A 54 5.41 -10.11 11.71
C GLU A 54 4.87 -9.64 10.36
N LEU A 55 4.00 -8.62 10.30
CA LEU A 55 3.49 -8.10 9.03
C LEU A 55 4.59 -7.35 8.29
N LYS A 56 4.84 -7.75 7.04
CA LYS A 56 5.89 -7.22 6.18
C LYS A 56 5.32 -6.80 4.83
N VAL A 57 5.97 -5.81 4.24
CA VAL A 57 5.64 -5.30 2.91
C VAL A 57 6.85 -5.48 2.00
N LEU A 58 6.64 -6.16 0.88
CA LEU A 58 7.59 -6.27 -0.23
C LEU A 58 7.11 -5.40 -1.38
N ILE A 59 7.96 -4.55 -1.90
CA ILE A 59 7.63 -3.68 -3.04
C ILE A 59 8.24 -4.28 -4.29
N CYS A 60 7.38 -4.74 -5.19
CA CYS A 60 7.70 -5.20 -6.53
C CYS A 60 7.70 -4.00 -7.48
N VAL A 61 8.87 -3.38 -7.65
CA VAL A 61 9.08 -2.24 -8.54
C VAL A 61 9.26 -2.73 -9.96
N VAL A 62 8.39 -2.26 -10.83
CA VAL A 62 8.43 -2.56 -12.27
C VAL A 62 9.16 -1.42 -12.97
N ASN A 63 10.16 -1.76 -13.79
CA ASN A 63 10.81 -0.76 -14.64
C ASN A 63 9.90 -0.42 -15.82
N GLU A 64 9.03 0.58 -15.63
CA GLU A 64 8.21 1.15 -16.69
C GLU A 64 8.35 2.67 -16.76
N HIS A 65 8.13 3.19 -17.98
CA HIS A 65 8.17 4.61 -18.26
C HIS A 65 7.09 5.38 -17.48
N SER A 66 7.31 6.69 -17.35
CA SER A 66 6.54 7.62 -16.51
C SER A 66 5.02 7.45 -16.60
N LYS A 67 4.33 7.69 -15.47
CA LYS A 67 2.87 7.70 -15.38
C LYS A 67 2.26 8.53 -16.51
N HIS A 68 1.36 7.93 -17.30
CA HIS A 68 0.63 8.63 -18.35
C HIS A 68 -0.30 9.73 -17.83
N ILE A 69 -0.76 9.64 -16.57
CA ILE A 69 -1.61 10.63 -15.90
C ILE A 69 -1.23 10.77 -14.41
N GLY A 70 -1.27 12.00 -13.89
CA GLY A 70 -1.08 12.28 -12.47
C GLY A 70 -2.27 11.79 -11.62
N SER A 71 -2.02 11.44 -10.36
CA SER A 71 -3.08 10.95 -9.46
C SER A 71 -4.18 11.98 -9.19
N THR A 72 -3.83 13.27 -9.12
CA THR A 72 -4.79 14.35 -8.90
C THR A 72 -5.81 14.44 -10.03
N ASP A 73 -5.34 14.48 -11.27
CA ASP A 73 -6.22 14.56 -12.46
C ASP A 73 -7.04 13.27 -12.61
N ALA A 74 -6.42 12.11 -12.40
CA ALA A 74 -7.10 10.82 -12.45
C ALA A 74 -8.24 10.74 -11.42
N MET A 75 -8.00 11.18 -10.19
CA MET A 75 -9.03 11.21 -9.14
C MET A 75 -10.16 12.19 -9.47
N LEU A 76 -9.84 13.39 -9.96
CA LEU A 76 -10.84 14.39 -10.32
C LEU A 76 -11.74 13.88 -11.46
N ASN A 77 -11.13 13.30 -12.50
CA ASN A 77 -11.86 12.70 -13.62
C ASN A 77 -12.75 11.56 -13.13
N CYS A 78 -12.25 10.70 -12.23
CA CYS A 78 -13.02 9.59 -11.66
C CYS A 78 -14.26 10.09 -10.92
N VAL A 79 -14.13 11.10 -10.05
CA VAL A 79 -15.26 11.71 -9.35
C VAL A 79 -16.30 12.26 -10.33
N ASN A 80 -15.83 12.90 -11.41
CA ASN A 80 -16.72 13.54 -12.38
C ASN A 80 -17.40 12.55 -13.32
N THR A 81 -16.76 11.44 -13.67
CA THR A 81 -17.17 10.61 -14.81
C THR A 81 -17.51 9.16 -14.48
N SER A 82 -16.96 8.57 -13.41
CA SER A 82 -17.21 7.16 -13.07
C SER A 82 -18.56 6.96 -12.37
N ASP A 83 -19.44 6.18 -12.98
CA ASP A 83 -20.70 5.76 -12.38
C ASP A 83 -20.48 4.78 -11.22
N LEU A 84 -19.46 3.91 -11.32
CA LEU A 84 -19.08 2.99 -10.24
C LEU A 84 -18.59 3.74 -9.00
N PHE A 85 -17.88 4.86 -9.18
CA PHE A 85 -17.47 5.72 -8.08
C PHE A 85 -18.68 6.30 -7.36
N ARG A 86 -19.61 6.91 -8.11
CA ARG A 86 -20.79 7.58 -7.54
C ARG A 86 -21.77 6.61 -6.88
N SER A 87 -21.96 5.42 -7.46
CA SER A 87 -22.97 4.46 -7.00
C SER A 87 -22.47 3.53 -5.88
N GLY A 88 -21.19 3.15 -5.88
CA GLY A 88 -20.70 2.06 -5.03
C GLY A 88 -19.47 2.36 -4.19
N ARG A 89 -18.46 3.05 -4.75
CA ARG A 89 -17.13 3.17 -4.12
C ARG A 89 -17.17 3.77 -2.72
N VAL A 90 -17.95 4.83 -2.53
CA VAL A 90 -18.05 5.53 -1.23
C VAL A 90 -18.62 4.62 -0.14
N LEU A 91 -19.58 3.76 -0.48
CA LEU A 91 -20.17 2.81 0.45
C LEU A 91 -19.22 1.65 0.75
N SER A 92 -18.64 1.05 -0.30
CA SER A 92 -17.69 -0.06 -0.15
C SER A 92 -16.48 0.33 0.67
N ALA A 93 -15.91 1.52 0.46
CA ALA A 93 -14.76 2.01 1.22
C ALA A 93 -15.04 2.05 2.74
N LYS A 94 -16.24 2.48 3.16
CA LYS A 94 -16.64 2.50 4.58
C LYS A 94 -16.80 1.10 5.18
N ILE A 95 -17.26 0.13 4.38
CA ILE A 95 -17.38 -1.26 4.81
C ILE A 95 -15.99 -1.87 4.95
N HIS A 96 -15.14 -1.70 3.94
CA HIS A 96 -13.78 -2.20 3.91
C HIS A 96 -12.90 -1.56 5.00
N GLU A 97 -13.10 -0.26 5.32
CA GLU A 97 -12.46 0.40 6.46
C GLU A 97 -12.71 -0.37 7.76
N LYS A 98 -13.98 -0.67 8.08
CA LYS A 98 -14.34 -1.42 9.30
C LYS A 98 -13.75 -2.83 9.30
N GLN A 99 -13.77 -3.51 8.15
CA GLN A 99 -13.20 -4.85 8.00
C GLN A 99 -11.68 -4.84 8.20
N ALA A 100 -10.97 -3.88 7.59
CA ALA A 100 -9.53 -3.73 7.75
C ALA A 100 -9.15 -3.40 9.20
N ILE A 101 -9.87 -2.48 9.86
CA ILE A 101 -9.64 -2.16 11.28
C ILE A 101 -9.83 -3.41 12.16
N SER A 102 -10.87 -4.20 11.89
CA SER A 102 -11.10 -5.45 12.61
C SER A 102 -9.97 -6.46 12.38
N ALA A 103 -9.56 -6.67 11.13
CA ALA A 103 -8.48 -7.59 10.79
C ALA A 103 -7.14 -7.17 11.42
N LEU A 104 -6.85 -5.87 11.44
CA LEU A 104 -5.68 -5.31 12.11
C LEU A 104 -5.72 -5.52 13.64
N ARG A 105 -6.89 -5.34 14.25
CA ARG A 105 -7.06 -5.55 15.70
C ARG A 105 -6.78 -6.99 16.09
N GLU A 106 -7.36 -7.94 15.37
CA GLU A 106 -7.28 -9.37 15.66
C GLU A 106 -6.01 -10.03 15.10
N ARG A 107 -5.17 -9.27 14.37
CA ARG A 107 -4.03 -9.80 13.62
C ARG A 107 -4.42 -10.95 12.68
N ASP A 108 -5.60 -10.87 12.09
CA ASP A 108 -6.08 -11.85 11.11
C ASP A 108 -5.55 -11.49 9.72
N PHE A 109 -4.44 -12.13 9.35
CA PHE A 109 -3.82 -11.90 8.05
C PHE A 109 -4.75 -12.30 6.89
N SER A 110 -5.59 -13.32 7.05
CA SER A 110 -6.47 -13.76 5.96
C SER A 110 -7.57 -12.75 5.68
N ALA A 111 -8.18 -12.20 6.73
CA ALA A 111 -9.15 -11.13 6.61
C ALA A 111 -8.51 -9.85 6.07
N LEU A 112 -7.31 -9.49 6.54
CA LEU A 112 -6.57 -8.32 6.05
C LEU A 112 -6.21 -8.47 4.56
N ALA A 113 -5.76 -9.66 4.16
CA ALA A 113 -5.38 -9.97 2.79
C ALA A 113 -6.57 -9.81 1.83
N GLU A 114 -7.74 -10.36 2.18
CA GLU A 114 -8.92 -10.27 1.35
C GLU A 114 -9.38 -8.82 1.15
N VAL A 115 -9.53 -8.05 2.25
CA VAL A 115 -9.99 -6.66 2.15
C VAL A 115 -8.98 -5.78 1.39
N THR A 116 -7.68 -6.02 1.58
CA THR A 116 -6.61 -5.30 0.87
C THR A 116 -6.67 -5.54 -0.64
N MET A 117 -6.77 -6.80 -1.07
CA MET A 117 -6.86 -7.13 -2.50
C MET A 117 -8.16 -6.62 -3.12
N ARG A 118 -9.30 -6.69 -2.39
CA ARG A 118 -10.59 -6.15 -2.85
C ARG A 118 -10.56 -4.64 -3.01
N GLU A 119 -9.97 -3.90 -2.06
CA GLU A 119 -9.81 -2.45 -2.14
C GLU A 119 -8.96 -2.04 -3.35
N SER A 120 -7.82 -2.73 -3.56
CA SER A 120 -6.96 -2.47 -4.72
C SER A 120 -7.70 -2.74 -6.03
N ASN A 121 -8.39 -3.87 -6.15
CA ASN A 121 -9.18 -4.20 -7.34
C ASN A 121 -10.27 -3.16 -7.60
N GLN A 122 -11.00 -2.73 -6.55
CA GLN A 122 -12.08 -1.75 -6.70
C GLN A 122 -11.56 -0.37 -7.08
N LEU A 123 -10.40 0.04 -6.56
CA LEU A 123 -9.72 1.27 -6.99
C LEU A 123 -9.46 1.24 -8.50
N HIS A 124 -8.84 0.16 -9.01
CA HIS A 124 -8.53 0.07 -10.43
C HIS A 124 -9.77 -0.12 -11.31
N ALA A 125 -10.84 -0.72 -10.79
CA ALA A 125 -12.13 -0.80 -11.48
C ALA A 125 -12.76 0.58 -11.69
N VAL A 126 -12.79 1.45 -10.66
CA VAL A 126 -13.32 2.82 -10.83
C VAL A 126 -12.40 3.68 -11.72
N CYS A 127 -11.09 3.44 -11.69
CA CYS A 127 -10.17 4.09 -12.63
C CYS A 127 -10.42 3.67 -14.08
N LEU A 128 -10.76 2.40 -14.32
CA LEU A 128 -11.12 1.90 -15.66
C LEU A 128 -12.48 2.44 -16.15
N ASP A 129 -13.42 2.64 -15.23
CA ASP A 129 -14.76 3.22 -15.49
C ASP A 129 -14.73 4.75 -15.68
N THR A 130 -13.63 5.41 -15.34
CA THR A 130 -13.42 6.85 -15.57
C THR A 130 -13.35 7.16 -17.07
N TRP A 131 -13.73 8.36 -17.50
CA TRP A 131 -13.63 8.78 -18.91
C TRP A 131 -12.80 10.07 -19.10
N PRO A 132 -11.72 10.05 -19.93
CA PRO A 132 -11.07 8.87 -20.50
C PRO A 132 -10.55 7.88 -19.42
N PRO A 133 -10.41 6.58 -19.74
CA PRO A 133 -10.01 5.58 -18.76
C PRO A 133 -8.62 5.84 -18.21
N CYS A 134 -8.48 5.68 -16.89
CA CYS A 134 -7.21 5.80 -16.17
C CYS A 134 -6.63 4.40 -15.94
N VAL A 135 -5.68 3.99 -16.77
CA VAL A 135 -5.06 2.66 -16.67
C VAL A 135 -3.68 2.76 -16.01
N PHE A 136 -3.57 2.26 -14.78
CA PHE A 136 -2.32 2.20 -14.02
C PHE A 136 -1.65 0.82 -14.04
N LEU A 137 -2.44 -0.24 -14.20
CA LEU A 137 -1.95 -1.62 -14.17
C LEU A 137 -1.50 -2.03 -15.57
N ASN A 138 -0.40 -2.78 -15.62
CA ASN A 138 0.13 -3.35 -16.85
C ASN A 138 0.08 -4.89 -16.80
N HIS A 139 0.58 -5.54 -17.86
CA HIS A 139 0.66 -7.00 -17.92
C HIS A 139 1.38 -7.65 -16.72
N LEU A 140 2.48 -7.04 -16.26
CA LEU A 140 3.23 -7.55 -15.11
C LEU A 140 2.46 -7.38 -13.80
N SER A 141 1.70 -6.28 -13.62
CA SER A 141 0.79 -6.11 -12.50
C SER A 141 -0.24 -7.26 -12.44
N TYR A 142 -0.89 -7.58 -13.56
CA TYR A 142 -1.83 -8.69 -13.65
C TYR A 142 -1.18 -10.06 -13.42
N SER A 143 0.06 -10.24 -13.90
CA SER A 143 0.81 -11.47 -13.64
C SER A 143 1.13 -11.64 -12.14
N ILE A 144 1.44 -10.56 -11.43
CA ILE A 144 1.64 -10.58 -9.97
C ILE A 144 0.32 -10.90 -9.24
N MET A 145 -0.82 -10.39 -9.72
CA MET A 145 -2.13 -10.74 -9.15
C MET A 145 -2.41 -12.24 -9.30
N ASP A 146 -2.20 -12.82 -10.49
CA ASP A 146 -2.36 -14.26 -10.74
C ASP A 146 -1.41 -15.09 -9.87
N PHE A 147 -0.15 -14.66 -9.75
CA PHE A 147 0.83 -15.26 -8.85
C PHE A 147 0.30 -15.34 -7.40
N VAL A 148 -0.18 -14.23 -6.84
CA VAL A 148 -0.70 -14.19 -5.47
C VAL A 148 -1.88 -15.14 -5.29
N HIS A 149 -2.84 -15.16 -6.23
CA HIS A 149 -3.99 -16.07 -6.16
C HIS A 149 -3.57 -17.54 -6.23
N ARG A 150 -2.60 -17.89 -7.08
CA ARG A 150 -2.06 -19.26 -7.18
C ARG A 150 -1.33 -19.69 -5.91
N ILE A 151 -0.53 -18.80 -5.33
CA ILE A 151 0.18 -19.07 -4.08
C ILE A 151 -0.81 -19.30 -2.94
N ASN A 152 -1.78 -18.41 -2.75
CA ASN A 152 -2.80 -18.59 -1.71
C ASN A 152 -3.62 -19.87 -1.91
N LYS A 153 -3.93 -20.22 -3.16
CA LYS A 153 -4.60 -21.49 -3.50
C LYS A 153 -3.74 -22.70 -3.14
N TYR A 154 -2.44 -22.66 -3.43
CA TYR A 154 -1.50 -23.75 -3.10
C TYR A 154 -1.41 -23.98 -1.59
N PHE A 155 -1.27 -22.90 -0.80
CA PHE A 155 -1.22 -22.97 0.66
C PHE A 155 -2.59 -23.18 1.32
N LYS A 156 -3.68 -23.17 0.54
CA LYS A 156 -5.08 -23.30 1.00
C LYS A 156 -5.49 -22.25 2.05
N LYS A 157 -4.77 -21.14 2.10
CA LYS A 157 -5.03 -19.96 2.95
C LYS A 157 -4.35 -18.74 2.34
N SER A 158 -4.80 -17.54 2.72
CA SER A 158 -4.10 -16.32 2.35
C SER A 158 -2.77 -16.24 3.09
N VAL A 159 -1.66 -16.29 2.35
CA VAL A 159 -0.29 -16.09 2.88
C VAL A 159 0.39 -14.87 2.29
N VAL A 160 -0.13 -14.34 1.19
CA VAL A 160 0.31 -13.10 0.56
C VAL A 160 -0.90 -12.34 0.01
N ALA A 161 -0.86 -11.02 0.07
CA ALA A 161 -1.85 -10.13 -0.52
C ALA A 161 -1.16 -9.11 -1.41
N TYR A 162 -1.83 -8.64 -2.46
CA TYR A 162 -1.34 -7.52 -3.26
C TYR A 162 -2.17 -6.27 -3.01
N THR A 163 -1.54 -5.11 -3.17
CA THR A 163 -2.19 -3.84 -3.43
C THR A 163 -1.38 -3.01 -4.40
N PHE A 164 -2.06 -2.12 -5.10
CA PHE A 164 -1.51 -1.23 -6.12
C PHE A 164 -2.09 0.16 -5.90
N ASP A 165 -1.24 1.17 -6.07
CA ASP A 165 -1.62 2.59 -6.00
C ASP A 165 -1.82 3.14 -7.43
N ALA A 166 -1.66 4.45 -7.64
CA ALA A 166 -1.65 5.09 -8.94
C ALA A 166 -0.36 4.76 -9.75
N GLY A 167 -0.08 3.49 -10.01
CA GLY A 167 1.04 3.00 -10.81
C GLY A 167 1.17 1.47 -10.82
N PRO A 168 2.11 0.93 -11.62
CA PRO A 168 2.20 -0.51 -11.85
C PRO A 168 2.90 -1.32 -10.75
N ASN A 169 3.53 -0.64 -9.79
CA ASN A 169 4.28 -1.28 -8.72
C ASN A 169 3.32 -2.04 -7.79
N ALA A 170 3.63 -3.32 -7.53
CA ALA A 170 2.84 -4.11 -6.59
C ALA A 170 3.45 -4.01 -5.18
N PHE A 171 2.61 -3.77 -4.20
CA PHE A 171 2.95 -3.91 -2.79
C PHE A 171 2.38 -5.25 -2.32
N LEU A 172 3.27 -6.16 -1.92
CA LEU A 172 2.89 -7.46 -1.39
C LEU A 172 2.95 -7.43 0.12
N LEU A 173 1.81 -7.66 0.77
CA LEU A 173 1.72 -7.87 2.21
C LEU A 173 1.88 -9.37 2.48
N THR A 174 2.69 -9.73 3.47
CA THR A 174 2.91 -11.11 3.90
C THR A 174 3.38 -11.11 5.35
N GLU A 175 3.27 -12.23 6.04
CA GLU A 175 3.94 -12.41 7.33
C GLU A 175 5.41 -12.83 7.14
N SER A 176 6.25 -12.48 8.10
CA SER A 176 7.71 -12.66 8.07
C SER A 176 8.13 -14.11 7.77
N HIS A 177 7.43 -15.09 8.34
CA HIS A 177 7.70 -16.51 8.15
C HIS A 177 7.40 -17.02 6.72
N ASN A 178 6.63 -16.27 5.92
CA ASN A 178 6.33 -16.63 4.54
C ASN A 178 7.29 -15.98 3.53
N ILE A 179 8.08 -14.97 3.94
CA ILE A 179 8.92 -14.18 3.02
C ILE A 179 9.80 -15.07 2.15
N GLU A 180 10.58 -15.98 2.75
CA GLU A 180 11.53 -16.80 2.00
C GLU A 180 10.84 -17.60 0.87
N ASN A 181 9.70 -18.22 1.19
CA ASN A 181 8.89 -18.93 0.21
C ASN A 181 8.38 -18.00 -0.89
N ILE A 182 7.84 -16.84 -0.53
CA ILE A 182 7.32 -15.85 -1.49
C ILE A 182 8.44 -15.37 -2.43
N LEU A 183 9.63 -15.04 -1.90
CA LEU A 183 10.76 -14.60 -2.73
C LEU A 183 11.21 -15.71 -3.68
N LYS A 184 11.31 -16.96 -3.21
CA LYS A 184 11.65 -18.11 -4.04
C LYS A 184 10.67 -18.29 -5.19
N TYR A 185 9.36 -18.28 -4.90
CA TYR A 185 8.35 -18.44 -5.95
C TYR A 185 8.28 -17.24 -6.91
N LEU A 186 8.57 -16.01 -6.44
CA LEU A 186 8.70 -14.85 -7.33
C LEU A 186 9.83 -15.04 -8.34
N VAL A 187 11.00 -15.52 -7.88
CA VAL A 187 12.10 -15.84 -8.79
C VAL A 187 11.66 -16.93 -9.77
N GLU A 188 11.11 -18.04 -9.30
CA GLU A 188 10.66 -19.13 -10.18
C GLU A 188 9.62 -18.70 -11.22
N CYS A 189 8.66 -17.85 -10.85
CA CYS A 189 7.61 -17.42 -11.78
C CYS A 189 8.08 -16.34 -12.75
N PHE A 190 8.91 -15.41 -12.29
CA PHE A 190 9.24 -14.22 -13.06
C PHE A 190 10.62 -14.26 -13.70
N GLY A 191 11.60 -15.04 -13.21
CA GLY A 191 12.87 -15.26 -13.90
C GLY A 191 14.04 -15.66 -13.01
N ARG A 192 15.14 -14.88 -13.02
CA ARG A 192 16.35 -15.20 -12.25
C ARG A 192 16.95 -13.98 -11.58
N THR A 193 17.59 -14.19 -10.43
CA THR A 193 18.27 -13.12 -9.71
C THR A 193 19.50 -12.65 -10.47
N VAL A 194 19.67 -11.33 -10.62
CA VAL A 194 20.78 -10.73 -11.40
C VAL A 194 21.60 -9.70 -10.62
N GLY A 195 21.26 -9.45 -9.36
CA GLY A 195 22.00 -8.51 -8.52
C GLY A 195 21.49 -8.59 -7.08
N VAL A 196 22.29 -9.23 -6.23
CA VAL A 196 22.29 -9.02 -4.78
C VAL A 196 23.47 -8.09 -4.56
N GLY A 197 23.28 -6.89 -4.02
CA GLY A 197 24.42 -6.00 -3.78
C GLY A 197 25.40 -6.65 -2.79
N ASP A 198 26.69 -6.63 -3.08
CA ASP A 198 27.77 -7.32 -2.33
C ASP A 198 27.95 -6.86 -0.86
N SER A 199 27.11 -5.96 -0.36
CA SER A 199 27.02 -5.65 1.06
C SER A 199 25.59 -5.25 1.42
N MET A 200 24.84 -6.17 2.03
CA MET A 200 23.66 -5.96 2.90
C MET A 200 22.95 -7.31 3.05
N ASN A 201 22.35 -7.57 4.22
CA ASN A 201 21.63 -8.81 4.53
C ASN A 201 20.71 -9.23 3.37
N THR A 202 20.70 -10.54 3.10
CA THR A 202 20.11 -11.23 1.95
C THR A 202 18.61 -10.99 1.69
N THR A 203 17.92 -10.23 2.54
CA THR A 203 16.46 -9.99 2.48
C THR A 203 16.05 -8.59 2.07
N ASP A 204 16.97 -7.63 1.96
CA ASP A 204 16.57 -6.21 1.86
C ASP A 204 16.22 -5.74 0.45
N LYS A 205 17.03 -6.13 -0.55
CA LYS A 205 16.86 -5.72 -1.94
C LYS A 205 17.43 -6.79 -2.86
N PHE A 206 16.62 -7.30 -3.77
CA PHE A 206 17.12 -8.15 -4.86
C PHE A 206 16.38 -7.85 -6.16
N THR A 207 17.04 -8.14 -7.27
CA THR A 207 16.53 -7.85 -8.61
C THR A 207 16.34 -9.14 -9.39
N VAL A 208 15.13 -9.35 -9.91
CA VAL A 208 14.77 -10.47 -10.78
C VAL A 208 14.73 -9.97 -12.22
N GLN A 209 15.56 -10.54 -13.08
CA GLN A 209 15.45 -10.36 -14.53
C GLN A 209 14.25 -11.18 -15.03
N CYS A 210 13.31 -10.53 -15.70
CA CYS A 210 12.11 -11.20 -16.18
C CYS A 210 12.44 -12.18 -17.32
N ARG A 211 11.80 -13.36 -17.34
CA ARG A 211 11.96 -14.33 -18.44
C ARG A 211 11.66 -13.67 -19.77
N ASP A 212 12.52 -13.90 -20.75
CA ASP A 212 12.35 -13.48 -22.14
C ASP A 212 12.03 -11.97 -22.33
N SER A 213 12.48 -11.11 -21.41
CA SER A 213 12.38 -9.66 -21.57
C SER A 213 13.55 -8.91 -20.93
N ASN A 214 13.79 -7.69 -21.39
CA ASN A 214 14.75 -6.77 -20.78
C ASN A 214 14.17 -6.04 -19.53
N LYS A 215 12.99 -6.45 -19.04
CA LYS A 215 12.39 -5.86 -17.84
C LYS A 215 12.98 -6.50 -16.58
N TYR A 216 12.96 -5.71 -15.50
CA TYR A 216 13.42 -6.13 -14.18
C TYR A 216 12.31 -5.90 -13.16
N LEU A 217 12.18 -6.87 -12.24
CA LEU A 217 11.36 -6.79 -11.06
C LEU A 217 12.29 -6.60 -9.87
N LYS A 218 12.34 -5.39 -9.34
CA LYS A 218 13.14 -5.08 -8.15
C LYS A 218 12.25 -5.25 -6.92
N VAL A 219 12.64 -6.14 -6.02
CA VAL A 219 11.90 -6.39 -4.78
C VAL A 219 12.64 -5.71 -3.63
N ILE A 220 11.93 -4.86 -2.89
CA ILE A 220 12.47 -4.08 -1.77
C ILE A 220 11.61 -4.32 -0.52
N GLY A 221 12.22 -4.72 0.59
CA GLY A 221 11.54 -4.75 1.89
C GLY A 221 11.43 -3.37 2.53
N ILE A 222 10.32 -3.06 3.18
CA ILE A 222 10.22 -1.85 4.02
C ILE A 222 10.83 -2.15 5.39
N ARG A 223 11.82 -1.34 5.81
CA ARG A 223 12.32 -1.34 7.18
C ARG A 223 11.55 -0.31 8.00
N TYR A 224 10.96 -0.75 9.09
CA TYR A 224 10.53 0.14 10.16
C TYR A 224 11.72 0.26 11.11
N SER A 225 12.22 1.48 11.36
CA SER A 225 13.15 1.68 12.47
C SER A 225 12.39 1.40 13.76
N LEU A 226 12.96 0.61 14.67
CA LEU A 226 12.43 0.36 16.01
C LEU A 226 12.39 1.64 16.87
N SER A 227 12.81 2.79 16.34
CA SER A 227 12.55 4.09 16.93
C SER A 227 11.07 4.40 16.75
N ASP A 228 10.24 3.87 17.66
CA ASP A 228 8.83 4.22 17.83
C ASP A 228 8.62 5.71 18.19
N THR A 229 9.68 6.51 18.25
CA THR A 229 9.61 7.96 18.36
C THR A 229 9.12 8.55 17.03
N PRO A 230 7.92 9.17 17.00
CA PRO A 230 7.61 10.15 15.96
C PRO A 230 8.76 11.17 15.91
N LEU A 231 9.08 11.69 14.72
CA LEU A 231 10.10 12.73 14.55
C LEU A 231 9.92 13.93 15.51
N ASP A 232 8.74 14.07 16.09
CA ASP A 232 8.30 15.17 16.94
C ASP A 232 8.68 14.98 18.43
N GLN A 233 9.01 13.76 18.90
CA GLN A 233 9.29 13.55 20.34
C GLN A 233 10.66 14.05 20.80
N VAL A 234 11.63 14.20 19.90
CA VAL A 234 12.95 14.77 20.25
C VAL A 234 12.85 16.27 20.51
N ILE A 235 11.80 16.95 20.03
CA ILE A 235 11.58 18.38 20.21
C ILE A 235 11.07 18.71 21.63
N PHE A 236 10.45 17.74 22.33
CA PHE A 236 9.85 17.96 23.66
C PHE A 236 10.72 17.50 24.86
N MET A 237 11.91 16.95 24.62
CA MET A 237 12.83 16.52 25.70
C MET A 237 14.00 17.49 25.96
N THR A 238 14.00 18.69 25.36
CA THR A 238 15.06 19.70 25.56
C THR A 238 14.49 21.08 25.93
N ILE A 239 13.46 21.11 26.77
CA ILE A 239 13.01 22.30 27.50
C ILE A 239 12.83 21.93 28.97
#